data_AF-A0A4R1UN58-F1
#
_entry.id   AF-A0A4R1UN58-F1
#
_cell.length_a   1.000
_cell.length_b   1.000
_cell.length_c   1.000
_cell.angle_alpha   90.00
_cell.angle_beta   90.00
_cell.angle_gamma   90.00
#
_symmetry.space_group_name_H-M   'P 1'
#
loop_
_entity.id
_entity.type
_entity.pdbx_description
1 polymer ?
#
loop_
_entity_poly.entity_id
_entity_poly.type
_entity_poly.pdbx_seq_one_letter_code
_entity_poly.pdbx_strand_id
1 'polypeptide(L)' 'MSMSRSYCDEMARLANQAAAQATLTNVRDRELRSASAWQAMSERILKTEQAREMKERERVEASVKDDGAEGDRSGKLQ' A
#
# COMPACT_ATOMS: atom_id res chain seq x y z
N MET A 1 3.15 -16.78 -2.87
CA MET A 1 3.38 -15.78 -3.93
C MET A 1 2.73 -14.47 -3.49
N SER A 2 3.51 -13.45 -3.15
CA SER A 2 2.95 -12.13 -2.81
C SER A 2 2.65 -11.39 -4.10
N MET A 3 1.40 -11.00 -4.33
CA MET A 3 1.07 -10.12 -5.46
C MET A 3 1.44 -8.68 -5.11
N SER A 4 2.11 -7.99 -6.03
CA SER A 4 2.49 -6.58 -5.85
C SER A 4 1.36 -5.64 -6.25
N ARG A 5 1.39 -4.41 -5.73
CA ARG A 5 0.44 -3.34 -6.11
C ARG A 5 0.40 -3.12 -7.63
N SER A 6 1.57 -3.02 -8.24
CA SER A 6 1.72 -2.83 -9.70
C SER A 6 1.09 -3.94 -10.52
N TYR A 7 1.16 -5.18 -10.05
CA TYR A 7 0.52 -6.31 -10.71
C TYR A 7 -1.00 -6.21 -10.63
N CYS A 8 -1.55 -5.89 -9.46
CA CYS A 8 -3.00 -5.68 -9.30
C CYS A 8 -3.50 -4.52 -10.18
N ASP A 9 -2.73 -3.43 -10.29
CA ASP A 9 -3.07 -2.31 -11.16
C ASP A 9 -3.12 -2.71 -12.64
N GLU A 10 -2.14 -3.49 -13.13
CA GLU A 10 -2.15 -3.95 -14.52
C GLU A 10 -3.32 -4.93 -14.79
N MET A 11 -3.61 -5.83 -13.85
CA MET A 11 -4.76 -6.73 -14.00
C MET A 11 -6.09 -5.98 -14.03
N ALA A 12 -6.24 -4.93 -13.22
CA ALA A 12 -7.40 -4.03 -13.28
C ALA A 12 -7.50 -3.32 -14.65
N ARG A 13 -6.36 -2.88 -15.20
CA ARG A 13 -6.31 -2.24 -16.52
C ARG A 13 -6.72 -3.20 -17.63
N LEU A 14 -6.18 -4.42 -17.63
CA LEU A 14 -6.51 -5.45 -18.61
C LEU A 14 -7.99 -5.86 -18.55
N ALA A 15 -8.55 -6.01 -17.35
CA ALA A 15 -9.98 -6.30 -17.18
C ALA A 15 -10.87 -5.17 -17.72
N ASN A 16 -10.50 -3.89 -17.50
CA ASN A 16 -11.22 -2.76 -18.08
C ASN A 16 -11.14 -2.73 -19.61
N GLN A 17 -9.99 -3.07 -20.20
CA GLN A 17 -9.84 -3.19 -21.65
C GLN A 17 -10.68 -4.33 -22.23
N ALA A 18 -10.73 -5.47 -21.54
CA ALA A 18 -11.59 -6.60 -21.93
C ALA A 18 -13.07 -6.23 -21.84
N ALA A 19 -13.49 -5.49 -20.80
CA ALA A 19 -14.85 -4.96 -20.69
C ALA A 19 -15.20 -4.03 -21.85
N ALA A 20 -14.28 -3.15 -22.26
CA ALA A 20 -14.50 -2.23 -23.38
C ALA A 20 -14.62 -2.95 -24.74
N GLN A 21 -13.97 -4.10 -24.90
CA GLN A 21 -14.04 -4.91 -26.12
C GLN A 21 -15.19 -5.93 -26.11
N ALA A 22 -15.85 -6.12 -24.97
CA ALA A 22 -16.91 -7.10 -24.84
C ALA A 22 -18.15 -6.71 -25.66
N THR A 23 -18.57 -7.61 -26.55
CA THR A 23 -19.79 -7.44 -27.36
C THR A 23 -21.06 -7.82 -26.62
N LEU A 24 -20.94 -8.66 -25.58
CA LEU A 24 -22.06 -9.12 -24.76
C LEU A 24 -22.05 -8.42 -23.40
N THR A 25 -23.22 -7.90 -22.99
CA THR A 25 -23.40 -7.18 -21.72
C THR A 25 -22.97 -8.00 -20.51
N ASN A 26 -23.32 -9.30 -20.47
CA ASN A 26 -22.97 -10.18 -19.37
C ASN A 26 -21.45 -10.38 -19.22
N VAL A 27 -20.72 -10.42 -20.34
CA VAL A 27 -19.26 -10.50 -20.35
C VAL A 27 -18.67 -9.19 -19.86
N ARG A 28 -19.13 -8.05 -20.39
CA ARG A 28 -18.71 -6.72 -19.95
C ARG A 28 -18.87 -6.55 -18.43
N ASP A 29 -20.04 -6.91 -17.90
CA ASP A 29 -20.33 -6.76 -16.47
C ASP A 29 -19.45 -7.67 -15.60
N ARG A 30 -19.12 -8.87 -16.09
CA ARG A 30 -18.16 -9.76 -15.43
C ARG A 30 -16.77 -9.14 -15.38
N GLU A 31 -16.29 -8.61 -16.50
CA GLU A 31 -14.95 -8.00 -16.57
C GLU A 31 -14.86 -6.74 -15.70
N LEU A 32 -15.94 -5.94 -15.62
CA LEU A 32 -16.00 -4.80 -14.69
C LEU A 32 -15.94 -5.24 -13.22
N ARG A 33 -16.57 -6.36 -12.84
CA ARG A 33 -16.43 -6.92 -11.48
C ARG A 33 -15.02 -7.41 -11.22
N SER A 34 -14.38 -8.05 -12.20
CA SER A 34 -12.97 -8.45 -12.12
C SER A 34 -12.07 -7.23 -11.91
N ALA A 35 -12.26 -6.16 -12.69
CA ALA A 35 -11.51 -4.92 -12.57
C ALA A 35 -11.65 -4.32 -11.15
N SER A 36 -12.87 -4.25 -10.63
CA SER A 36 -13.14 -3.76 -9.27
C SER A 36 -12.44 -4.61 -8.20
N ALA A 37 -12.44 -5.94 -8.34
CA ALA A 37 -11.75 -6.82 -7.40
C ALA A 37 -10.23 -6.60 -7.41
N TRP A 38 -9.62 -6.41 -8.59
CA TRP A 38 -8.20 -6.09 -8.72
C TRP A 38 -7.85 -4.73 -8.10
N GLN A 39 -8.68 -3.71 -8.32
CA GLN A 39 -8.51 -2.39 -7.70
C GLN A 39 -8.58 -2.47 -6.17
N ALA A 40 -9.57 -3.19 -5.62
CA ALA A 40 -9.69 -3.37 -4.18
C ALA A 40 -8.48 -4.07 -3.56
N MET A 41 -7.85 -5.01 -4.29
CA MET A 41 -6.60 -5.64 -3.85
C MET A 41 -5.41 -4.67 -3.89
N SER A 42 -5.28 -3.88 -4.95
CA SER A 42 -4.25 -2.83 -5.06
C SER A 42 -4.34 -1.82 -3.90
N GLU A 43 -5.55 -1.35 -3.59
CA GLU A 43 -5.80 -0.44 -2.47
C GLU A 43 -5.44 -1.05 -1.12
N ARG A 44 -5.73 -2.34 -0.90
CA ARG A 44 -5.36 -3.04 0.33
C ARG A 44 -3.85 -3.15 0.50
N ILE A 45 -3.13 -3.42 -0.59
CA ILE A 45 -1.67 -3.45 -0.58
C ILE A 45 -1.14 -2.05 -0.23
N LEU A 46 -1.62 -1.01 -0.92
CA LEU A 46 -1.22 0.38 -0.65
C LEU A 46 -1.44 0.77 0.81
N LYS A 47 -2.61 0.47 1.39
CA LYS A 47 -2.90 0.74 2.80
C LYS A 47 -1.93 0.02 3.74
N THR A 48 -1.54 -1.20 3.40
CA THR A 48 -0.59 -1.98 4.19
C THR A 48 0.82 -1.40 4.10
N GLU A 49 1.25 -0.98 2.91
CA GLU A 49 2.54 -0.32 2.69
C GLU A 49 2.62 1.00 3.45
N GLN A 50 1.58 1.85 3.34
CA GLN A 50 1.48 3.12 4.07
C GLN A 50 1.51 2.92 5.59
N ALA A 51 0.79 1.91 6.10
CA ALA A 51 0.79 1.60 7.53
C ALA A 51 2.17 1.12 8.03
N ARG A 52 2.93 0.41 7.18
CA ARG A 52 4.32 0.04 7.50
C ARG A 52 5.20 1.27 7.52
N GLU A 53 5.17 2.10 6.47
CA GLU A 53 5.95 3.34 6.41
C GLU A 53 5.69 4.27 7.59
N MET A 54 4.43 4.41 8.01
CA MET A 54 4.06 5.22 9.18
C MET A 54 4.72 4.69 10.46
N LYS A 55 4.65 3.37 10.71
CA LYS A 55 5.29 2.74 11.87
C LYS A 55 6.81 2.85 11.85
N GLU A 56 7.42 2.75 10.67
CA GLU A 56 8.87 2.94 10.51
C GLU A 56 9.28 4.37 10.88
N ARG A 57 8.52 5.38 10.42
CA ARG A 57 8.76 6.78 10.77
C ARG A 57 8.60 7.04 12.27
N GLU A 58 7.53 6.55 12.88
CA GLU A 58 7.32 6.66 14.33
C GLU A 58 8.46 6.04 15.12
N ARG A 59 8.98 4.88 14.69
CA ARG A 59 10.13 4.24 15.36
C ARG A 59 11.41 5.06 15.23
N VAL A 60 11.71 5.57 14.03
CA VAL A 60 12.89 6.41 13.81
C VAL A 60 12.79 7.71 14.62
N GLU A 61 11.62 8.33 14.68
CA GLU A 61 11.39 9.52 15.52
C GLU A 61 11.54 9.21 17.02
N ALA A 62 11.12 8.02 17.46
CA ALA A 62 11.30 7.59 18.84
C ALA A 62 12.77 7.34 19.19
N SER A 63 13.54 6.67 18.32
CA SER A 63 14.97 6.42 18.56
C SER A 63 15.78 7.72 18.60
N VAL A 64 15.46 8.69 17.73
CA VAL A 64 16.13 10.00 17.74
C VAL A 64 15.87 10.79 19.03
N LYS A 65 14.68 10.63 19.64
CA LYS A 65 14.35 11.28 20.92
C LYS A 65 15.04 10.64 22.12
N ASP A 66 15.25 9.32 22.08
CA ASP A 66 15.92 8.57 23.15
C ASP A 66 17.44 8.90 23.19
N ASP A 67 18.09 8.94 22.03
CA ASP A 67 19.51 9.29 21.90
C ASP A 67 19.81 10.75 22.35
N GLY A 68 18.86 11.67 22.18
CA GLY A 68 18.98 13.06 22.64
C GLY A 68 18.85 13.25 24.16
N ALA A 69 18.14 12.34 24.85
CA ALA A 69 17.89 12.43 26.29
C ALA A 69 19.00 11.79 27.16
N GLU A 70 19.88 11.00 26.56
CA GLU A 70 21.04 10.38 27.22
C GLU A 70 22.27 11.31 27.21
N GLY A 71 22.40 12.19 26.22
CA GLY A 71 23.46 13.20 26.12
C GLY A 71 23.39 14.33 27.18
N ASP A 72 22.19 14.66 27.68
CA ASP A 72 21.99 15.75 28.65
C ASP A 72 22.26 15.34 30.11
N ARG A 73 22.27 14.03 30.42
CA ARG A 73 22.50 13.53 31.79
C ARG A 73 23.96 13.42 32.20
N SER A 74 24.90 13.48 31.24
CA SER A 74 26.34 13.35 31.51
C SER A 74 27.02 14.65 31.97
N GLY A 75 26.32 15.79 31.99
CA GLY A 75 26.88 17.11 32.36
C GLY A 75 26.72 17.53 33.83
N LYS A 76 26.14 16.70 34.70
CA LYS A 76 25.76 17.05 36.08
C LYS A 76 26.38 16.14 37.14
N LEU A 77 27.69 15.92 37.07
CA LEU A 77 28.47 15.43 38.21
C LEU A 77 29.69 16.36 38.34
N GLN A 78 29.45 17.48 39.05
CA GLN A 78 30.49 18.25 39.72
C GLN A 78 30.96 17.50 40.97
#